data_AF-A0A940R447-F1
#
_entry.id   AF-A0A940R447-F1
#
_cell.length_a   1.000
_cell.length_b   1.000
_cell.length_c   1.000
_cell.angle_alpha   90.00
_cell.angle_beta   90.00
_cell.angle_gamma   90.00
#
_symmetry.space_group_name_H-M   'P 1'
#
loop_
_entity.id
_entity.type
_entity.pdbx_description
1 polymer ?
#
loop_
_entity_poly.entity_id
_entity_poly.type
_entity_poly.pdbx_seq_one_letter_code
_entity_poly.pdbx_strand_id
1 'polypeptide(L)'
;ATNSIENIIYSIPYDAGNAVLAANIFSANNGYNASKNLLILKYCTLHPASTFITLKDNPDVPFADSLIKAVSKRYPGQLYTYSQASNRLGTKIRSINDDDFVKAVTRMSKSKSGQQYFPFLDNIVKGKISFEELDAAEKDSVQYYRLLVKTQMDYMQRAINKDTAIAFKELTAKLEKKAKDVFVTTINGLHNENDAVRFRCLQSLNAQELFYLAVLSDGLIYTSSYTSGVYPLMMKKIGNRGDSLLLSLNFDHYRKFISQAAAYNTLGNFLATFPKHEDASDLMKAFVGGLEKSSGLEDGVDVADSYASIIETNKKLAGDVLSLVQENYQRNLDNNNKKGIVIYNILNKLFLSADSAKNIDLTKELGIPPVYNVPFSSLTNAKGEVIAQVFFYGDKDGQGIFTGFQNMFAGGNWAIDRSNPQWITIKSVKGSPVVIYANKPLPEETGEDDKAQQALDEYLQKNSLQPTVTIHRGHSYFANSTISYMAPSSRIVFMGSCGGFHLIDSILHKSEDAHIIASKQIGKTAINKPFFQLLTEKLRNGNGIDWIPFWKEFKSKASVEGFEDYIPPYKNLGAIFIKAYRKSMGEDESDG
;
A
#
# COMPACT_ATOMS: atom_id res chain seq x y z
N ALA A 1 -47.13 19.09 -44.17
CA ALA A 1 -45.77 19.01 -43.60
C ALA A 1 -45.79 17.94 -42.51
N THR A 2 -44.98 16.89 -42.63
CA THR A 2 -44.87 15.85 -41.61
C THR A 2 -44.22 16.45 -40.35
N ASN A 3 -44.93 16.38 -39.21
CA ASN A 3 -44.42 16.84 -37.92
C ASN A 3 -43.14 16.08 -37.56
N SER A 4 -42.11 16.82 -37.14
CA SER A 4 -40.81 16.26 -36.71
C SER A 4 -40.96 15.52 -35.38
N ILE A 5 -40.38 14.33 -35.27
CA ILE A 5 -40.32 13.58 -34.00
C ILE A 5 -39.29 14.16 -33.00
N GLU A 6 -38.41 15.06 -33.45
CA GLU A 6 -37.32 15.62 -32.65
C GLU A 6 -37.82 16.27 -31.35
N ASN A 7 -38.90 17.04 -31.40
CA ASN A 7 -39.48 17.71 -30.23
C ASN A 7 -40.01 16.71 -29.19
N ILE A 8 -40.46 15.54 -29.63
CA ILE A 8 -40.93 14.47 -28.74
C ILE A 8 -39.70 13.84 -28.06
N ILE A 9 -38.68 13.48 -28.84
CA ILE A 9 -37.45 12.90 -28.31
C ILE A 9 -36.71 13.88 -27.39
N TYR A 10 -36.78 15.18 -27.66
CA TYR A 10 -36.24 16.24 -26.81
C TYR A 10 -36.88 16.23 -25.40
N SER A 11 -38.20 16.09 -25.31
CA SER A 11 -38.95 16.24 -24.05
C SER A 11 -38.95 15.01 -23.14
N ILE A 12 -38.69 13.81 -23.67
CA ILE A 12 -38.76 12.55 -22.89
C ILE A 12 -37.38 12.08 -22.37
N PRO A 13 -37.30 11.28 -21.30
CA PRO A 13 -36.02 10.73 -20.80
C PRO A 13 -35.28 9.87 -21.83
N TYR A 14 -33.98 9.65 -21.61
CA TYR A 14 -33.12 8.85 -22.50
C TYR A 14 -33.71 7.47 -22.79
N ASP A 15 -34.11 6.71 -21.76
CA ASP A 15 -34.61 5.33 -21.94
C ASP A 15 -35.88 5.28 -22.80
N ALA A 16 -36.79 6.23 -22.56
CA ALA A 16 -38.02 6.36 -23.34
C ALA A 16 -37.73 6.73 -24.80
N GLY A 17 -36.84 7.71 -25.03
CA GLY A 17 -36.46 8.09 -26.39
C GLY A 17 -35.68 7.01 -27.13
N ASN A 18 -34.84 6.25 -26.43
CA ASN A 18 -34.12 5.12 -26.97
C ASN A 18 -35.08 4.00 -27.40
N ALA A 19 -36.08 3.66 -26.58
CA ALA A 19 -37.12 2.72 -26.96
C ALA A 19 -37.88 3.16 -28.23
N VAL A 20 -38.21 4.45 -28.34
CA VAL A 20 -38.91 5.01 -29.51
C VAL A 20 -38.07 4.90 -30.79
N LEU A 21 -36.76 5.20 -30.75
CA LEU A 21 -35.91 5.08 -31.93
C LEU A 21 -35.52 3.63 -32.26
N ALA A 22 -35.38 2.77 -31.24
CA ALA A 22 -35.09 1.34 -31.40
C ALA A 22 -36.21 0.58 -32.10
N ALA A 23 -37.47 1.04 -31.94
CA ALA A 23 -38.61 0.48 -32.67
C ALA A 23 -38.50 0.63 -34.21
N ASN A 24 -37.63 1.53 -34.70
CA ASN A 24 -37.31 1.77 -36.12
C ASN A 24 -38.49 2.14 -37.05
N ILE A 25 -39.70 2.22 -36.51
CA ILE A 25 -40.93 2.61 -37.21
C ILE A 25 -40.94 4.08 -37.68
N PHE A 26 -40.06 4.92 -37.12
CA PHE A 26 -39.98 6.35 -37.45
C PHE A 26 -38.77 6.71 -38.35
N SER A 27 -38.10 5.74 -38.96
CA SER A 27 -36.87 5.96 -39.74
C SER A 27 -37.04 6.93 -40.93
N ALA A 28 -38.24 7.02 -41.50
CA ALA A 28 -38.59 7.96 -42.57
C ALA A 28 -39.15 9.31 -42.06
N ASN A 29 -39.29 9.49 -40.74
CA ASN A 29 -39.85 10.72 -40.17
C ASN A 29 -38.83 11.88 -40.19
N ASN A 30 -39.35 13.10 -40.36
CA ASN A 30 -38.54 14.31 -40.28
C ASN A 30 -37.91 14.44 -38.87
N GLY A 31 -36.63 14.77 -38.77
CA GLY A 31 -35.93 14.87 -37.48
C GLY A 31 -35.50 13.53 -36.86
N TYR A 32 -35.62 12.39 -37.55
CA TYR A 32 -35.13 11.09 -37.05
C TYR A 32 -33.62 11.11 -36.77
N ASN A 33 -32.81 11.63 -37.69
CA ASN A 33 -31.35 11.76 -37.48
C ASN A 33 -31.01 12.77 -36.38
N ALA A 34 -31.74 13.90 -36.30
CA ALA A 34 -31.57 14.86 -35.22
C ALA A 34 -31.90 14.23 -33.85
N SER A 35 -32.93 13.38 -33.79
CA SER A 35 -33.31 12.61 -32.60
C SER A 35 -32.23 11.63 -32.17
N LYS A 36 -31.56 10.94 -33.12
CA LYS A 36 -30.40 10.07 -32.82
C LYS A 36 -29.28 10.87 -32.15
N ASN A 37 -28.93 12.02 -32.72
CA ASN A 37 -27.95 12.91 -32.12
C ASN A 37 -28.38 13.34 -30.71
N LEU A 38 -29.65 13.68 -30.51
CA LEU A 38 -30.15 14.07 -29.20
C LEU A 38 -30.06 12.94 -28.15
N LEU A 39 -30.30 11.69 -28.54
CA LEU A 39 -30.09 10.56 -27.62
C LEU A 39 -28.62 10.36 -27.26
N ILE A 40 -27.70 10.55 -28.22
CA ILE A 40 -26.26 10.51 -27.94
C ILE A 40 -25.88 11.59 -26.92
N LEU A 41 -26.40 12.82 -27.10
CA LEU A 41 -26.17 13.90 -26.14
C LEU A 41 -26.68 13.51 -24.74
N LYS A 42 -27.92 13.02 -24.64
CA LYS A 42 -28.52 12.58 -23.37
C LYS A 42 -27.71 11.45 -22.72
N TYR A 43 -27.28 10.46 -23.49
CA TYR A 43 -26.45 9.37 -23.00
C TYR A 43 -25.13 9.87 -22.42
N CYS A 44 -24.40 10.73 -23.14
CA CYS A 44 -23.15 11.30 -22.65
C CYS A 44 -23.34 12.20 -21.42
N THR A 45 -24.48 12.90 -21.31
CA THR A 45 -24.82 13.66 -20.09
C THR A 45 -25.06 12.75 -18.89
N LEU A 46 -25.77 11.63 -19.08
CA LEU A 46 -26.04 10.65 -18.02
C LEU A 46 -24.80 9.82 -17.65
N HIS A 47 -23.95 9.52 -18.62
CA HIS A 47 -22.77 8.68 -18.47
C HIS A 47 -21.50 9.39 -18.98
N PRO A 48 -21.01 10.44 -18.29
CA PRO A 48 -19.86 11.22 -18.75
C PRO A 48 -18.60 10.39 -19.03
N ALA A 49 -18.38 9.32 -18.26
CA ALA A 49 -17.25 8.40 -18.42
C ALA A 49 -17.27 7.64 -19.76
N SER A 50 -18.44 7.48 -20.39
CA SER A 50 -18.63 6.78 -21.67
C SER A 50 -18.59 7.73 -22.87
N THR A 51 -18.35 9.03 -22.65
CA THR A 51 -18.43 10.04 -23.72
C THR A 51 -17.44 9.77 -24.84
N PHE A 52 -16.16 9.48 -24.54
CA PHE A 52 -15.16 9.27 -25.59
C PHE A 52 -15.40 8.00 -26.39
N ILE A 53 -15.80 6.89 -25.75
CA ILE A 53 -16.15 5.66 -26.47
C ILE A 53 -17.39 5.88 -27.35
N THR A 54 -18.39 6.61 -26.86
CA THR A 54 -19.60 6.94 -27.63
C THR A 54 -19.27 7.81 -28.85
N LEU A 55 -18.40 8.82 -28.67
CA LEU A 55 -17.95 9.68 -29.77
C LEU A 55 -17.00 8.99 -30.75
N LYS A 56 -16.34 7.89 -30.35
CA LYS A 56 -15.52 7.11 -31.28
C LYS A 56 -16.39 6.51 -32.38
N ASP A 57 -17.56 6.03 -32.01
CA ASP A 57 -18.54 5.44 -32.93
C ASP A 57 -19.43 6.51 -33.59
N ASN A 58 -19.52 7.70 -32.99
CA ASN A 58 -20.34 8.82 -33.47
C ASN A 58 -19.55 10.15 -33.56
N PRO A 59 -18.46 10.21 -34.36
CA PRO A 59 -17.53 11.33 -34.33
C PRO A 59 -18.06 12.63 -34.95
N ASP A 60 -19.10 12.54 -35.79
CA ASP A 60 -19.61 13.65 -36.60
C ASP A 60 -20.83 14.35 -35.98
N VAL A 61 -21.19 14.01 -34.73
CA VAL A 61 -22.31 14.69 -34.05
C VAL A 61 -21.99 16.19 -33.89
N PRO A 62 -22.98 17.09 -34.09
CA PRO A 62 -22.73 18.55 -34.14
C PRO A 62 -22.09 19.13 -32.87
N PHE A 63 -22.33 18.51 -31.72
CA PHE A 63 -21.86 18.93 -30.39
C PHE A 63 -20.64 18.13 -29.90
N ALA A 64 -19.97 17.35 -30.77
CA ALA A 64 -18.85 16.50 -30.37
C ALA A 64 -17.74 17.29 -29.66
N ASP A 65 -17.37 18.47 -30.19
CA ASP A 65 -16.33 19.32 -29.63
C ASP A 65 -16.72 19.84 -28.23
N SER A 66 -17.99 20.21 -28.05
CA SER A 66 -18.53 20.65 -26.76
C SER A 66 -18.51 19.52 -25.73
N LEU A 67 -18.89 18.30 -26.13
CA LEU A 67 -18.82 17.12 -25.27
C LEU A 67 -17.38 16.79 -24.87
N ILE A 68 -16.45 16.81 -25.83
CA ILE A 68 -15.02 16.59 -25.57
C ILE A 68 -14.55 17.58 -24.51
N LYS A 69 -14.75 18.89 -24.72
CA LYS A 69 -14.32 19.95 -23.78
C LYS A 69 -14.94 19.77 -22.38
N ALA A 70 -16.23 19.44 -22.31
CA ALA A 70 -16.95 19.27 -21.06
C ALA A 70 -16.40 18.13 -20.18
N VAL A 71 -15.97 17.02 -20.80
CA VAL A 71 -15.50 15.83 -20.06
C VAL A 71 -13.98 15.76 -19.94
N SER A 72 -13.24 16.55 -20.72
CA SER A 72 -11.78 16.49 -20.83
C SER A 72 -11.06 16.62 -19.48
N LYS A 73 -11.43 17.62 -18.67
CA LYS A 73 -10.79 17.85 -17.35
C LYS A 73 -11.09 16.74 -16.35
N ARG A 74 -12.24 16.07 -16.50
CA ARG A 74 -12.68 14.97 -15.63
C ARG A 74 -12.03 13.64 -16.02
N TYR A 75 -11.74 13.44 -17.31
CA TYR A 75 -11.15 12.21 -17.84
C TYR A 75 -9.91 12.47 -18.73
N PRO A 76 -8.84 13.09 -18.19
CA PRO A 76 -7.65 13.42 -18.97
C PRO A 76 -6.96 12.20 -19.60
N GLY A 77 -6.95 11.07 -18.91
CA GLY A 77 -6.38 9.82 -19.44
C GLY A 77 -7.13 9.29 -20.66
N GLN A 78 -8.47 9.42 -20.68
CA GLN A 78 -9.26 9.07 -21.86
C GLN A 78 -8.96 10.05 -23.01
N LEU A 79 -8.98 11.35 -22.74
CA LEU A 79 -8.65 12.36 -23.74
C LEU A 79 -7.29 12.08 -24.41
N TYR A 80 -6.26 11.79 -23.61
CA TYR A 80 -4.95 11.40 -24.08
C TYR A 80 -5.03 10.17 -24.99
N THR A 81 -5.62 9.08 -24.50
CA THR A 81 -5.72 7.80 -25.24
C THR A 81 -6.43 7.99 -26.58
N TYR A 82 -7.61 8.63 -26.58
CA TYR A 82 -8.38 8.85 -27.81
C TYR A 82 -7.71 9.86 -28.75
N SER A 83 -6.93 10.82 -28.24
CA SER A 83 -6.16 11.74 -29.07
C SER A 83 -4.97 11.09 -29.79
N GLN A 84 -4.47 9.93 -29.33
CA GLN A 84 -3.44 9.16 -30.02
C GLN A 84 -3.98 8.37 -31.21
N ALA A 85 -5.28 8.04 -31.20
CA ALA A 85 -5.87 7.18 -32.20
C ALA A 85 -5.85 7.82 -33.61
N SER A 86 -5.48 7.01 -34.61
CA SER A 86 -5.52 7.37 -36.03
C SER A 86 -6.92 7.19 -36.64
N ASN A 87 -7.96 7.69 -35.95
CA ASN A 87 -9.35 7.63 -36.39
C ASN A 87 -9.99 9.03 -36.43
N ARG A 88 -11.26 9.11 -36.86
CA ARG A 88 -12.00 10.39 -37.00
C ARG A 88 -12.08 11.16 -35.68
N LEU A 89 -12.40 10.48 -34.57
CA LEU A 89 -12.45 11.11 -33.25
C LEU A 89 -11.09 11.68 -32.85
N GLY A 90 -10.00 10.91 -33.01
CA GLY A 90 -8.66 11.38 -32.71
C GLY A 90 -8.30 12.62 -33.54
N THR A 91 -8.64 12.66 -34.83
CA THR A 91 -8.43 13.84 -35.67
C THR A 91 -9.23 15.04 -35.19
N LYS A 92 -10.50 14.83 -34.81
CA LYS A 92 -11.36 15.88 -34.25
C LYS A 92 -10.82 16.44 -32.94
N ILE A 93 -10.41 15.58 -32.00
CA ILE A 93 -9.76 16.01 -30.76
C ILE A 93 -8.53 16.87 -31.06
N ARG A 94 -7.68 16.42 -32.00
CA ARG A 94 -6.46 17.15 -32.39
C ARG A 94 -6.71 18.48 -33.10
N SER A 95 -7.90 18.70 -33.65
CA SER A 95 -8.28 19.99 -34.27
C SER A 95 -8.82 21.02 -33.28
N ILE A 96 -9.12 20.64 -32.04
CA ILE A 96 -9.58 21.56 -31.01
C ILE A 96 -8.39 22.40 -30.51
N ASN A 97 -8.32 23.65 -30.97
CA ASN A 97 -7.23 24.59 -30.68
C ASN A 97 -7.67 25.80 -29.84
N ASP A 98 -8.96 25.88 -29.50
CA ASP A 98 -9.55 26.96 -28.70
C ASP A 98 -9.73 26.58 -27.22
N ASP A 99 -9.24 25.40 -26.80
CA ASP A 99 -9.23 24.94 -25.41
C ASP A 99 -7.79 24.57 -24.99
N ASP A 100 -7.22 25.29 -24.03
CA ASP A 100 -5.83 25.11 -23.60
C ASP A 100 -5.56 23.75 -22.97
N PHE A 101 -6.56 23.17 -22.29
CA PHE A 101 -6.44 21.85 -21.69
C PHE A 101 -6.39 20.77 -22.77
N VAL A 102 -7.30 20.82 -23.73
CA VAL A 102 -7.33 19.87 -24.86
C VAL A 102 -6.06 19.99 -25.70
N LYS A 103 -5.58 21.22 -25.93
CA LYS A 103 -4.29 21.48 -26.59
C LYS A 103 -3.12 20.85 -25.85
N ALA A 104 -3.03 21.04 -24.53
CA ALA A 104 -1.94 20.50 -23.73
C ALA A 104 -1.92 18.97 -23.78
N VAL A 105 -3.06 18.31 -23.54
CA VAL A 105 -3.16 16.84 -23.57
C VAL A 105 -2.89 16.29 -24.97
N THR A 106 -3.36 16.97 -26.02
CA THR A 106 -3.07 16.62 -27.41
C THR A 106 -1.58 16.75 -27.75
N ARG A 107 -0.90 17.77 -27.21
CA ARG A 107 0.55 17.92 -27.38
C ARG A 107 1.28 16.78 -26.66
N MET A 108 0.87 16.44 -25.44
CA MET A 108 1.41 15.31 -24.68
C MET A 108 1.25 14.00 -25.45
N SER A 109 0.09 13.75 -26.04
CA SER A 109 -0.22 12.47 -26.70
C SER A 109 0.59 12.19 -27.96
N LYS A 110 1.10 13.25 -28.60
CA LYS A 110 2.04 13.17 -29.73
C LYS A 110 3.50 12.99 -29.29
N SER A 111 3.83 13.22 -28.02
CA SER A 111 5.19 13.05 -27.50
C SER A 111 5.46 11.61 -27.10
N LYS A 112 6.67 11.13 -27.39
CA LYS A 112 7.18 9.84 -26.88
C LYS A 112 7.28 9.82 -25.35
N SER A 113 7.47 10.99 -24.73
CA SER A 113 7.52 11.18 -23.28
C SER A 113 6.18 11.64 -22.68
N GLY A 114 5.08 11.57 -23.43
CA GLY A 114 3.78 12.14 -23.03
C GLY A 114 3.31 11.75 -21.63
N GLN A 115 3.55 10.50 -21.22
CA GLN A 115 3.23 9.99 -19.89
C GLN A 115 4.02 10.68 -18.76
N GLN A 116 5.22 11.17 -19.03
CA GLN A 116 6.08 11.86 -18.04
C GLN A 116 5.59 13.29 -17.76
N TYR A 117 4.75 13.87 -18.62
CA TYR A 117 4.23 15.22 -18.40
C TYR A 117 2.95 15.23 -17.56
N PHE A 118 2.24 14.11 -17.47
CA PHE A 118 0.95 14.01 -16.76
C PHE A 118 0.97 14.51 -15.31
N PRO A 119 1.99 14.20 -14.50
CA PRO A 119 2.12 14.73 -13.14
C PRO A 119 2.05 16.27 -13.06
N PHE A 120 2.36 16.95 -14.16
CA PHE A 120 2.47 18.40 -14.26
C PHE A 120 1.34 19.03 -15.08
N LEU A 121 0.32 18.25 -15.49
CA LEU A 121 -0.70 18.68 -16.44
C LEU A 121 -1.37 20.01 -16.04
N ASP A 122 -1.75 20.17 -14.77
CA ASP A 122 -2.38 21.41 -14.29
C ASP A 122 -1.41 22.61 -14.38
N ASN A 123 -0.11 22.38 -14.09
CA ASN A 123 0.91 23.43 -14.18
C ASN A 123 1.25 23.80 -15.63
N ILE A 124 1.26 22.81 -16.54
CA ILE A 124 1.43 23.03 -17.98
C ILE A 124 0.29 23.89 -18.51
N VAL A 125 -0.96 23.53 -18.21
CA VAL A 125 -2.14 24.26 -18.68
C VAL A 125 -2.19 25.68 -18.14
N LYS A 126 -1.65 25.92 -16.95
CA LYS A 126 -1.53 27.27 -16.35
C LYS A 126 -0.27 28.02 -16.76
N GLY A 127 0.58 27.46 -17.61
CA GLY A 127 1.83 28.08 -18.06
C GLY A 127 2.88 28.24 -16.95
N LYS A 128 2.75 27.53 -15.82
CA LYS A 128 3.75 27.53 -14.74
C LYS A 128 5.00 26.73 -15.09
N ILE A 129 4.88 25.77 -16.00
CA ILE A 129 5.98 24.97 -16.53
C ILE A 129 5.77 24.68 -18.01
N SER A 130 6.85 24.75 -18.79
CA SER A 130 6.86 24.42 -20.20
C SER A 130 7.20 22.95 -20.45
N PHE A 131 6.88 22.46 -21.65
CA PHE A 131 7.27 21.12 -22.08
C PHE A 131 8.79 21.01 -22.21
N GLU A 132 9.44 22.08 -22.63
CA GLU A 132 10.89 22.17 -22.82
C GLU A 132 11.64 22.04 -21.49
N GLU A 133 11.13 22.68 -20.42
CA GLU A 133 11.66 22.49 -19.06
C GLU A 133 11.48 21.05 -18.57
N LEU A 134 10.35 20.42 -18.89
CA LEU A 134 10.09 19.02 -18.54
C LEU A 134 11.02 18.05 -19.28
N ASP A 135 11.23 18.28 -20.57
CA ASP A 135 12.15 17.50 -21.41
C ASP A 135 13.59 17.61 -20.91
N ALA A 136 13.99 18.78 -20.41
CA ALA A 136 15.30 18.97 -19.80
C ALA A 136 15.40 18.22 -18.45
N ALA A 137 14.38 18.31 -17.60
CA ALA A 137 14.34 17.63 -16.31
C ALA A 137 14.31 16.11 -16.45
N GLU A 138 13.57 15.56 -17.43
CA GLU A 138 13.45 14.11 -17.64
C GLU A 138 14.80 13.42 -17.89
N LYS A 139 15.76 14.13 -18.48
CA LYS A 139 17.12 13.62 -18.76
C LYS A 139 17.94 13.36 -17.49
N ASP A 140 17.54 13.93 -16.35
CA ASP A 140 18.18 13.72 -15.06
C ASP A 140 17.13 13.26 -14.03
N SER A 141 17.21 11.99 -13.63
CA SER A 141 16.26 11.41 -12.69
C SER A 141 16.18 12.14 -11.34
N VAL A 142 17.26 12.78 -10.90
CA VAL A 142 17.25 13.60 -9.68
C VAL A 142 16.49 14.89 -9.93
N GLN A 143 16.76 15.60 -11.02
CA GLN A 143 16.06 16.86 -11.33
C GLN A 143 14.56 16.64 -11.55
N TYR A 144 14.19 15.56 -12.25
CA TYR A 144 12.78 15.19 -12.41
C TYR A 144 12.12 14.88 -11.06
N TYR A 145 12.80 14.17 -10.15
CA TYR A 145 12.29 13.92 -8.80
C TYR A 145 12.07 15.22 -8.01
N ARG A 146 13.05 16.14 -8.03
CA ARG A 146 12.90 17.46 -7.38
C ARG A 146 11.70 18.22 -7.91
N LEU A 147 11.47 18.15 -9.22
CA LEU A 147 10.36 18.81 -9.86
C LEU A 147 9.01 18.21 -9.45
N LEU A 148 8.93 16.88 -9.30
CA LEU A 148 7.75 16.21 -8.74
C LEU A 148 7.48 16.68 -7.30
N VAL A 149 8.50 16.73 -6.44
CA VAL A 149 8.38 17.22 -5.05
C VAL A 149 7.87 18.66 -5.01
N LYS A 150 8.48 19.55 -5.80
CA LYS A 150 8.05 20.95 -5.90
C LYS A 150 6.59 21.07 -6.35
N THR A 151 6.17 20.24 -7.29
CA THR A 151 4.80 20.22 -7.82
C THR A 151 3.82 19.69 -6.78
N GLN A 152 4.19 18.64 -6.04
CA GLN A 152 3.38 18.07 -4.95
C GLN A 152 3.11 19.13 -3.88
N MET A 153 4.14 19.88 -3.48
CA MET A 153 4.00 20.97 -2.51
C MET A 153 3.10 22.12 -3.01
N ASP A 154 3.22 22.51 -4.29
CA ASP A 154 2.33 23.51 -4.90
C ASP A 154 0.87 23.03 -4.92
N TYR A 155 0.65 21.77 -5.27
CA TYR A 155 -0.69 21.19 -5.33
C TYR A 155 -1.29 21.03 -3.94
N MET A 156 -0.48 20.66 -2.94
CA MET A 156 -0.95 20.54 -1.57
C MET A 156 -1.39 21.89 -1.01
N GLN A 157 -0.61 22.95 -1.26
CA GLN A 157 -0.98 24.30 -0.85
C GLN A 157 -2.34 24.73 -1.40
N ARG A 158 -2.65 24.33 -2.65
CA ARG A 158 -3.93 24.63 -3.29
C ARG A 158 -5.08 23.78 -2.75
N ALA A 159 -4.83 22.50 -2.51
CA ALA A 159 -5.83 21.61 -1.95
C ALA A 159 -6.31 22.05 -0.55
N ILE A 160 -5.41 22.62 0.26
CA ILE A 160 -5.77 23.27 1.53
C ILE A 160 -6.77 24.43 1.32
N ASN A 161 -6.63 25.15 0.21
CA ASN A 161 -7.54 26.21 -0.23
C ASN A 161 -8.75 25.69 -1.03
N LYS A 162 -9.04 24.39 -0.96
CA LYS A 162 -10.14 23.70 -1.68
C LYS A 162 -10.05 23.77 -3.21
N ASP A 163 -8.85 24.01 -3.75
CA ASP A 163 -8.53 23.95 -5.17
C ASP A 163 -7.72 22.68 -5.45
N THR A 164 -8.40 21.61 -5.87
CA THR A 164 -7.73 20.34 -6.20
C THR A 164 -7.17 20.40 -7.61
N ALA A 165 -5.84 20.28 -7.72
CA ALA A 165 -5.15 20.22 -9.01
C ALA A 165 -5.53 18.97 -9.80
N ILE A 166 -5.53 19.10 -11.13
CA ILE A 166 -5.72 17.97 -12.03
C ILE A 166 -4.51 17.04 -11.94
N ALA A 167 -4.75 15.73 -12.00
CA ALA A 167 -3.73 14.67 -11.95
C ALA A 167 -2.91 14.60 -10.65
N PHE A 168 -3.46 15.10 -9.52
CA PHE A 168 -2.81 15.04 -8.21
C PHE A 168 -2.42 13.60 -7.82
N LYS A 169 -3.32 12.63 -8.00
CA LYS A 169 -3.06 11.22 -7.65
C LYS A 169 -1.93 10.63 -8.49
N GLU A 170 -1.94 10.90 -9.79
CA GLU A 170 -0.93 10.46 -10.73
C GLU A 170 0.45 11.08 -10.44
N LEU A 171 0.47 12.35 -9.98
CA LEU A 171 1.67 13.00 -9.47
C LEU A 171 2.24 12.28 -8.26
N THR A 172 1.41 12.02 -7.24
CA THR A 172 1.85 11.33 -6.03
C THR A 172 2.38 9.93 -6.35
N ALA A 173 1.67 9.14 -7.17
CA ALA A 173 2.11 7.82 -7.60
C ALA A 173 3.44 7.87 -8.39
N LYS A 174 3.65 8.90 -9.23
CA LYS A 174 4.91 9.07 -9.95
C LYS A 174 6.06 9.46 -9.02
N LEU A 175 5.79 10.32 -8.05
CA LEU A 175 6.75 10.74 -7.03
C LEU A 175 7.22 9.54 -6.19
N GLU A 176 6.26 8.73 -5.72
CA GLU A 176 6.50 7.48 -5.01
C GLU A 176 7.37 6.52 -5.83
N LYS A 177 7.00 6.26 -7.09
CA LYS A 177 7.79 5.41 -7.99
C LYS A 177 9.23 5.93 -8.15
N LYS A 178 9.43 7.24 -8.34
CA LYS A 178 10.78 7.81 -8.48
C LYS A 178 11.57 7.78 -7.18
N ALA A 179 10.94 7.98 -6.02
CA ALA A 179 11.58 7.77 -4.72
C ALA A 179 12.12 6.34 -4.59
N LYS A 180 11.26 5.35 -4.92
CA LYS A 180 11.57 3.92 -4.88
C LYS A 180 12.69 3.53 -5.84
N ASP A 181 12.50 3.80 -7.13
CA ASP A 181 13.39 3.33 -8.20
C ASP A 181 14.78 3.99 -8.13
N VAL A 182 14.84 5.30 -7.87
CA VAL A 182 16.09 6.07 -8.00
C VAL A 182 16.90 6.04 -6.71
N PHE A 183 16.24 6.19 -5.56
CA PHE A 183 16.95 6.42 -4.30
C PHE A 183 16.87 5.24 -3.35
N VAL A 184 15.66 4.78 -3.00
CA VAL A 184 15.49 3.70 -2.02
C VAL A 184 16.16 2.42 -2.50
N THR A 185 15.93 2.01 -3.75
CA THR A 185 16.58 0.84 -4.35
C THR A 185 18.11 0.99 -4.34
N THR A 186 18.63 2.16 -4.66
CA THR A 186 20.08 2.44 -4.67
C THR A 186 20.69 2.32 -3.27
N ILE A 187 20.13 3.02 -2.26
CA ILE A 187 20.71 3.02 -0.90
C ILE A 187 20.52 1.68 -0.19
N ASN A 188 19.48 0.93 -0.55
CA ASN A 188 19.26 -0.42 -0.09
C ASN A 188 20.22 -1.41 -0.77
N GLY A 189 20.44 -1.31 -2.08
CA GLY A 189 21.41 -2.13 -2.80
C GLY A 189 22.84 -1.96 -2.29
N LEU A 190 23.18 -0.76 -1.80
CA LEU A 190 24.48 -0.45 -1.21
C LEU A 190 24.55 -0.72 0.31
N HIS A 191 23.70 -1.59 0.87
CA HIS A 191 23.64 -1.81 2.33
C HIS A 191 24.89 -2.41 2.97
N ASN A 192 25.76 -3.05 2.17
CA ASN A 192 27.06 -3.58 2.62
C ASN A 192 28.21 -2.56 2.47
N GLU A 193 27.95 -1.42 1.84
CA GLU A 193 28.93 -0.35 1.66
C GLU A 193 28.95 0.60 2.87
N ASN A 194 30.04 1.35 3.00
CA ASN A 194 30.11 2.42 4.00
C ASN A 194 29.15 3.58 3.66
N ASP A 195 28.75 4.33 4.68
CA ASP A 195 27.75 5.39 4.59
C ASP A 195 28.07 6.48 3.54
N ALA A 196 29.35 6.82 3.34
CA ALA A 196 29.75 7.84 2.37
C ALA A 196 29.46 7.41 0.93
N VAL A 197 29.65 6.12 0.62
CA VAL A 197 29.30 5.54 -0.68
C VAL A 197 27.78 5.32 -0.76
N ARG A 198 27.22 4.66 0.26
CA ARG A 198 25.81 4.25 0.31
C ARG A 198 24.84 5.42 0.17
N PHE A 199 25.07 6.51 0.90
CA PHE A 199 24.15 7.65 0.95
C PHE A 199 24.55 8.80 0.02
N ARG A 200 25.49 8.58 -0.91
CA ARG A 200 25.95 9.60 -1.85
C ARG A 200 24.83 10.20 -2.69
N CYS A 201 23.89 9.37 -3.18
CA CYS A 201 22.77 9.85 -4.01
C CYS A 201 21.81 10.77 -3.24
N LEU A 202 21.76 10.67 -1.91
CA LEU A 202 20.91 11.49 -1.04
C LEU A 202 21.49 12.87 -0.77
N GLN A 203 22.81 13.07 -0.93
CA GLN A 203 23.48 14.32 -0.55
C GLN A 203 22.97 15.54 -1.29
N SER A 204 22.58 15.34 -2.54
CA SER A 204 22.03 16.40 -3.40
C SER A 204 20.61 16.82 -3.00
N LEU A 205 19.87 15.99 -2.28
CA LEU A 205 18.47 16.27 -1.95
C LEU A 205 18.33 17.30 -0.83
N ASN A 206 17.24 18.07 -0.80
CA ASN A 206 16.88 18.92 0.34
C ASN A 206 16.03 18.16 1.39
N ALA A 207 15.61 18.83 2.46
CA ALA A 207 14.86 18.18 3.53
C ALA A 207 13.46 17.71 3.09
N GLN A 208 12.76 18.49 2.26
CA GLN A 208 11.43 18.14 1.74
C GLN A 208 11.50 16.93 0.80
N GLU A 209 12.51 16.89 -0.06
CA GLU A 209 12.78 15.78 -0.98
C GLU A 209 13.09 14.48 -0.21
N LEU A 210 13.83 14.57 0.88
CA LEU A 210 14.11 13.43 1.77
C LEU A 210 12.88 13.01 2.59
N PHE A 211 12.02 13.96 2.97
CA PHE A 211 10.76 13.66 3.64
C PHE A 211 9.84 12.82 2.75
N TYR A 212 9.60 13.24 1.50
CA TYR A 212 8.78 12.46 0.57
C TYR A 212 9.40 11.09 0.28
N LEU A 213 10.72 11.00 0.20
CA LEU A 213 11.42 9.73 0.04
C LEU A 213 11.18 8.80 1.23
N ALA A 214 11.15 9.34 2.46
CA ALA A 214 10.87 8.56 3.66
C ALA A 214 9.43 8.03 3.66
N VAL A 215 8.44 8.90 3.43
CA VAL A 215 7.01 8.55 3.61
C VAL A 215 6.39 7.81 2.43
N LEU A 216 6.92 7.97 1.21
CA LEU A 216 6.41 7.31 -0.01
C LEU A 216 7.18 6.04 -0.38
N SER A 217 7.90 5.44 0.57
CA SER A 217 8.66 4.21 0.35
C SER A 217 7.88 2.93 0.69
N ASP A 218 6.68 3.03 1.26
CA ASP A 218 5.81 1.90 1.65
C ASP A 218 6.53 0.74 2.35
N GLY A 219 7.42 1.06 3.29
CA GLY A 219 8.16 0.05 4.04
C GLY A 219 9.31 -0.63 3.28
N LEU A 220 9.59 -0.22 2.04
CA LEU A 220 10.73 -0.72 1.27
C LEU A 220 12.08 -0.18 1.78
N ILE A 221 12.09 0.99 2.42
CA ILE A 221 13.32 1.54 2.98
C ILE A 221 13.83 0.65 4.12
N TYR A 222 15.09 0.23 4.05
CA TYR A 222 15.66 -0.55 5.16
C TYR A 222 15.74 0.31 6.42
N THR A 223 15.63 -0.32 7.59
CA THR A 223 15.87 0.35 8.87
C THR A 223 17.16 1.14 8.85
N SER A 224 18.29 0.53 8.45
CA SER A 224 19.57 1.22 8.37
C SER A 224 19.60 2.34 7.32
N SER A 225 18.86 2.18 6.21
CA SER A 225 18.73 3.25 5.20
C SER A 225 17.97 4.45 5.76
N TYR A 226 16.92 4.21 6.54
CA TYR A 226 16.15 5.25 7.21
C TYR A 226 16.95 5.90 8.35
N THR A 227 17.41 5.11 9.32
CA THR A 227 17.99 5.59 10.58
C THR A 227 19.39 6.18 10.41
N SER A 228 20.19 5.68 9.47
CA SER A 228 21.57 6.16 9.24
C SER A 228 21.70 7.08 8.04
N GLY A 229 20.72 7.07 7.13
CA GLY A 229 20.74 7.84 5.89
C GLY A 229 19.69 8.94 5.85
N VAL A 230 18.46 8.56 5.49
CA VAL A 230 17.39 9.49 5.10
C VAL A 230 16.98 10.41 6.25
N TYR A 231 16.60 9.85 7.40
CA TYR A 231 16.15 10.62 8.56
C TYR A 231 17.22 11.59 9.10
N PRO A 232 18.46 11.16 9.42
CA PRO A 232 19.45 12.09 9.96
C PRO A 232 19.87 13.17 8.94
N LEU A 233 19.96 12.83 7.65
CA LEU A 233 20.29 13.82 6.62
C LEU A 233 19.16 14.84 6.43
N MET A 234 17.91 14.39 6.46
CA MET A 234 16.73 15.25 6.40
C MET A 234 16.71 16.24 7.57
N MET A 235 16.86 15.73 8.79
CA MET A 235 16.88 16.56 10.00
C MET A 235 18.06 17.54 9.99
N LYS A 236 19.25 17.09 9.57
CA LYS A 236 20.41 17.98 9.40
C LYS A 236 20.13 19.11 8.41
N LYS A 237 19.50 18.82 7.27
CA LYS A 237 19.23 19.80 6.21
C LYS A 237 18.17 20.84 6.58
N ILE A 238 17.24 20.51 7.48
CA ILE A 238 16.29 21.48 8.06
C ILE A 238 16.82 22.15 9.34
N GLY A 239 18.07 21.90 9.73
CA GLY A 239 18.67 22.49 10.93
C GLY A 239 18.12 21.95 12.24
N ASN A 240 17.70 20.68 12.27
CA ASN A 240 17.03 20.02 13.39
C ASN A 240 15.79 20.78 13.87
N ARG A 241 14.95 21.20 12.93
CA ARG A 241 13.68 21.90 13.17
C ARG A 241 12.52 21.11 12.57
N GLY A 242 12.03 20.13 13.33
CA GLY A 242 10.90 19.29 12.91
C GLY A 242 9.62 20.06 12.68
N ASP A 243 9.38 21.11 13.48
CA ASP A 243 8.30 22.08 13.30
C ASP A 243 8.37 22.75 11.92
N SER A 244 9.55 23.26 11.57
CA SER A 244 9.78 23.96 10.30
C SER A 244 9.70 23.00 9.10
N LEU A 245 10.09 21.74 9.26
CA LEU A 245 9.95 20.72 8.24
C LEU A 245 8.47 20.54 7.87
N LEU A 246 7.62 20.25 8.85
CA LEU A 246 6.19 20.00 8.60
C LEU A 246 5.48 21.24 8.05
N LEU A 247 5.79 22.43 8.57
CA LEU A 247 5.27 23.69 8.03
C LEU A 247 5.65 23.89 6.56
N SER A 248 6.91 23.61 6.19
CA SER A 248 7.36 23.76 4.80
C SER A 248 6.65 22.81 3.83
N LEU A 249 6.13 21.69 4.33
CA LEU A 249 5.41 20.66 3.58
C LEU A 249 3.90 20.86 3.63
N ASN A 250 3.40 21.92 4.28
CA ASN A 250 1.98 22.10 4.56
C ASN A 250 1.34 20.91 5.27
N PHE A 251 2.11 20.20 6.09
CA PHE A 251 1.73 18.94 6.74
C PHE A 251 1.31 17.83 5.76
N ASP A 252 1.75 17.85 4.49
CA ASP A 252 1.49 16.73 3.59
C ASP A 252 2.08 15.43 4.16
N HIS A 253 1.31 14.34 4.10
CA HIS A 253 1.68 13.02 4.64
C HIS A 253 2.24 13.00 6.07
N TYR A 254 1.93 13.99 6.93
CA TYR A 254 2.52 14.08 8.27
C TYR A 254 2.20 12.86 9.15
N ARG A 255 0.99 12.28 9.04
CA ARG A 255 0.61 11.07 9.80
C ARG A 255 1.49 9.88 9.43
N LYS A 256 1.71 9.68 8.13
CA LYS A 256 2.62 8.67 7.61
C LYS A 256 4.03 8.86 8.14
N PHE A 257 4.51 10.11 8.18
CA PHE A 257 5.81 10.43 8.76
C PHE A 257 5.90 10.08 10.25
N ILE A 258 4.90 10.46 11.06
CA ILE A 258 4.85 10.12 12.48
C ILE A 258 4.82 8.61 12.70
N SER A 259 4.04 7.89 11.89
CA SER A 259 3.97 6.43 11.86
C SER A 259 5.33 5.79 11.55
N GLN A 260 6.02 6.26 10.49
CA GLN A 260 7.38 5.82 10.15
C GLN A 260 8.39 6.13 11.25
N ALA A 261 8.35 7.35 11.82
CA ALA A 261 9.24 7.74 12.90
C ALA A 261 9.00 6.92 14.17
N ALA A 262 7.75 6.54 14.47
CA ALA A 262 7.43 5.64 15.58
C ALA A 262 8.00 4.24 15.34
N ALA A 263 7.78 3.70 14.14
CA ALA A 263 8.24 2.36 13.75
C ALA A 263 9.77 2.21 13.81
N TYR A 264 10.51 3.24 13.38
CA TYR A 264 11.98 3.27 13.43
C TYR A 264 12.55 3.85 14.73
N ASN A 265 11.72 4.05 15.75
CA ASN A 265 12.12 4.57 17.06
C ASN A 265 12.83 5.95 16.99
N THR A 266 12.47 6.79 16.02
CA THR A 266 12.96 8.17 15.90
C THR A 266 11.92 9.22 16.30
N LEU A 267 10.68 8.84 16.61
CA LEU A 267 9.60 9.78 16.96
C LEU A 267 9.94 10.64 18.17
N GLY A 268 10.47 10.05 19.25
CA GLY A 268 10.88 10.81 20.44
C GLY A 268 11.95 11.85 20.11
N ASN A 269 12.94 11.48 19.29
CA ASN A 269 13.97 12.39 18.81
C ASN A 269 13.37 13.51 17.95
N PHE A 270 12.44 13.18 17.06
CA PHE A 270 11.77 14.15 16.19
C PHE A 270 10.97 15.18 17.01
N LEU A 271 10.13 14.72 17.94
CA LEU A 271 9.32 15.60 18.80
C LEU A 271 10.20 16.52 19.66
N ALA A 272 11.37 16.05 20.10
CA ALA A 272 12.33 16.86 20.85
C ALA A 272 12.99 17.98 20.02
N THR A 273 12.84 17.98 18.69
CA THR A 273 13.35 19.06 17.83
C THR A 273 12.42 20.28 17.75
N PHE A 274 11.22 20.20 18.34
CA PHE A 274 10.27 21.30 18.37
C PHE A 274 10.72 22.32 19.44
N PRO A 275 10.83 23.63 19.11
CA PRO A 275 11.24 24.64 20.09
C PRO A 275 10.28 24.76 21.28
N LYS A 276 8.98 24.54 21.05
CA LYS A 276 7.95 24.58 22.08
C LYS A 276 7.33 23.20 22.24
N HIS A 277 7.22 22.76 23.49
CA HIS A 277 6.58 21.49 23.83
C HIS A 277 5.08 21.47 23.45
N GLU A 278 4.42 22.63 23.48
CA GLU A 278 3.01 22.78 23.06
C GLU A 278 2.81 22.41 21.59
N ASP A 279 3.70 22.85 20.69
CA ASP A 279 3.61 22.56 19.26
C ASP A 279 3.73 21.06 18.98
N ALA A 280 4.62 20.36 19.70
CA ALA A 280 4.75 18.90 19.63
C ALA A 280 3.50 18.18 20.17
N SER A 281 2.89 18.71 21.24
CA SER A 281 1.63 18.19 21.79
C SER A 281 0.47 18.39 20.81
N ASP A 282 0.38 19.56 20.19
CA ASP A 282 -0.65 19.88 19.20
C ASP A 282 -0.50 19.06 17.92
N LEU A 283 0.73 18.76 17.51
CA LEU A 283 1.00 17.79 16.45
C LEU A 283 0.44 16.40 16.80
N MET A 284 0.64 15.93 18.04
CA MET A 284 0.09 14.63 18.47
C MET A 284 -1.43 14.64 18.59
N LYS A 285 -2.05 15.76 19.02
CA LYS A 285 -3.50 15.95 18.98
C LYS A 285 -4.02 15.89 17.55
N ALA A 286 -3.37 16.57 16.62
CA ALA A 286 -3.70 16.52 15.20
C ALA A 286 -3.51 15.10 14.65
N PHE A 287 -2.42 14.41 15.01
CA PHE A 287 -2.12 13.04 14.62
C PHE A 287 -3.14 12.02 15.15
N VAL A 288 -3.82 12.25 16.26
CA VAL A 288 -4.85 11.33 16.75
C VAL A 288 -6.25 11.77 16.34
N GLY A 289 -6.50 13.08 16.21
CA GLY A 289 -7.82 13.64 15.97
C GLY A 289 -8.25 13.62 14.50
N GLY A 290 -9.55 13.81 14.25
CA GLY A 290 -10.10 14.00 12.91
C GLY A 290 -10.08 12.77 11.97
N LEU A 291 -9.74 11.58 12.46
CA LEU A 291 -9.69 10.34 11.67
C LEU A 291 -11.01 10.04 10.94
N GLU A 292 -12.14 10.48 11.48
CA GLU A 292 -13.45 10.31 10.84
C GLU A 292 -13.63 11.11 9.54
N LYS A 293 -12.79 12.13 9.32
CA LYS A 293 -12.86 13.03 8.16
C LYS A 293 -12.02 12.54 6.98
N SER A 294 -11.15 11.55 7.18
CA SER A 294 -10.36 10.97 6.10
C SER A 294 -11.24 10.17 5.14
N SER A 295 -10.83 10.02 3.89
CA SER A 295 -11.55 9.21 2.90
C SER A 295 -11.31 7.71 3.04
N GLY A 296 -10.26 7.29 3.75
CA GLY A 296 -9.86 5.88 3.92
C GLY A 296 -9.42 5.55 5.35
N LEU A 297 -8.94 4.32 5.55
CA LEU A 297 -8.56 3.80 6.88
C LEU A 297 -7.09 4.02 7.24
N GLU A 298 -6.27 4.44 6.28
CA GLU A 298 -4.82 4.58 6.45
C GLU A 298 -4.46 5.43 7.67
N ASP A 299 -5.12 6.58 7.88
CA ASP A 299 -4.85 7.43 9.04
C ASP A 299 -5.12 6.71 10.38
N GLY A 300 -6.15 5.86 10.44
CA GLY A 300 -6.47 5.08 11.65
C GLY A 300 -5.48 3.94 11.87
N VAL A 301 -5.02 3.31 10.78
CA VAL A 301 -3.96 2.30 10.80
C VAL A 301 -2.64 2.91 11.28
N ASP A 302 -2.24 4.07 10.75
CA ASP A 302 -1.04 4.79 11.16
C ASP A 302 -1.04 5.12 12.65
N VAL A 303 -2.19 5.54 13.21
CA VAL A 303 -2.36 5.78 14.66
C VAL A 303 -2.24 4.48 15.45
N ALA A 304 -2.88 3.40 14.99
CA ALA A 304 -2.84 2.10 15.66
C ALA A 304 -1.42 1.52 15.72
N ASP A 305 -0.72 1.58 14.61
CA ASP A 305 0.64 1.06 14.43
C ASP A 305 1.68 1.90 15.17
N SER A 306 1.49 3.23 15.20
CA SER A 306 2.31 4.13 16.02
C SER A 306 2.20 3.77 17.50
N TYR A 307 0.98 3.53 18.00
CA TYR A 307 0.77 3.13 19.39
C TYR A 307 1.46 1.81 19.73
N ALA A 308 1.31 0.79 18.87
CA ALA A 308 2.00 -0.50 19.00
C ALA A 308 3.53 -0.35 19.00
N SER A 309 4.04 0.72 18.37
CA SER A 309 5.47 1.03 18.29
C SER A 309 6.01 1.71 19.55
N ILE A 310 5.20 2.53 20.22
CA ILE A 310 5.63 3.34 21.37
C ILE A 310 5.23 2.78 22.74
N ILE A 311 4.26 1.85 22.84
CA ILE A 311 3.72 1.40 24.13
C ILE A 311 4.78 0.82 25.07
N GLU A 312 5.77 0.09 24.54
CA GLU A 312 6.86 -0.47 25.35
C GLU A 312 8.04 0.50 25.51
N THR A 313 8.31 1.34 24.51
CA THR A 313 9.53 2.19 24.43
C THR A 313 9.33 3.60 24.97
N ASN A 314 8.09 4.11 24.97
CA ASN A 314 7.72 5.43 25.45
C ASN A 314 6.31 5.43 26.07
N LYS A 315 6.20 4.84 27.27
CA LYS A 315 4.94 4.68 28.02
C LYS A 315 4.18 5.99 28.25
N LYS A 316 4.88 7.10 28.46
CA LYS A 316 4.26 8.41 28.64
C LYS A 316 3.53 8.84 27.37
N LEU A 317 4.22 8.86 26.23
CA LEU A 317 3.60 9.24 24.96
C LEU A 317 2.46 8.29 24.58
N ALA A 318 2.60 6.99 24.85
CA ALA A 318 1.52 6.04 24.64
C ALA A 318 0.29 6.36 25.51
N GLY A 319 0.48 6.70 26.78
CA GLY A 319 -0.59 7.18 27.66
C GLY A 319 -1.28 8.44 27.12
N ASP A 320 -0.49 9.41 26.65
CA ASP A 320 -1.01 10.65 26.05
C ASP A 320 -1.86 10.35 24.80
N VAL A 321 -1.39 9.46 23.91
CA VAL A 321 -2.13 9.03 22.70
C VAL A 321 -3.43 8.30 23.04
N LEU A 322 -3.43 7.43 24.06
CA LEU A 322 -4.66 6.77 24.53
C LEU A 322 -5.70 7.78 25.02
N SER A 323 -5.29 8.77 25.82
CA SER A 323 -6.18 9.83 26.28
C SER A 323 -6.79 10.61 25.10
N LEU A 324 -5.99 10.95 24.09
CA LEU A 324 -6.47 11.63 22.88
C LEU A 324 -7.48 10.80 22.09
N VAL A 325 -7.33 9.48 22.03
CA VAL A 325 -8.32 8.58 21.41
C VAL A 325 -9.63 8.61 22.19
N GLN A 326 -9.58 8.60 23.51
CA GLN A 326 -10.77 8.64 24.37
C GLN A 326 -11.49 10.00 24.28
N GLU A 327 -10.75 11.10 24.26
CA GLU A 327 -11.30 12.44 24.03
C GLU A 327 -12.00 12.55 22.67
N ASN A 328 -11.37 12.02 21.61
CA ASN A 328 -11.99 12.03 20.28
C ASN A 328 -13.20 11.08 20.19
N TYR A 329 -13.19 9.96 20.91
CA TYR A 329 -14.37 9.11 21.03
C TYR A 329 -15.55 9.88 21.64
N GLN A 330 -15.33 10.56 22.77
CA GLN A 330 -16.35 11.38 23.42
C GLN A 330 -16.84 12.50 22.51
N ARG A 331 -15.93 13.23 21.85
CA ARG A 331 -16.28 14.26 20.86
C ARG A 331 -17.20 13.72 19.77
N ASN A 332 -16.95 12.51 19.27
CA ASN A 332 -17.79 11.92 18.21
C ASN A 332 -19.12 11.38 18.74
N LEU A 333 -19.20 10.94 20.00
CA LEU A 333 -20.47 10.66 20.68
C LEU A 333 -21.32 11.93 20.79
N ASP A 334 -20.75 13.01 21.32
CA ASP A 334 -21.45 14.29 21.52
C ASP A 334 -21.97 14.86 20.19
N ASN A 335 -21.20 14.67 19.11
CA ASN A 335 -21.56 15.13 17.76
C ASN A 335 -22.38 14.10 16.95
N ASN A 336 -22.76 12.96 17.54
CA ASN A 336 -23.46 11.85 16.86
C ASN A 336 -22.80 11.40 15.54
N ASN A 337 -21.47 11.45 15.46
CA ASN A 337 -20.73 11.04 14.27
C ASN A 337 -20.46 9.54 14.30
N LYS A 338 -21.33 8.75 13.64
CA LYS A 338 -21.25 7.28 13.60
C LYS A 338 -19.87 6.76 13.17
N LYS A 339 -19.29 7.34 12.10
CA LYS A 339 -17.98 6.90 11.59
C LYS A 339 -16.89 7.12 12.64
N GLY A 340 -16.88 8.29 13.29
CA GLY A 340 -15.92 8.57 14.36
C GLY A 340 -16.11 7.69 15.59
N ILE A 341 -17.35 7.46 16.02
CA ILE A 341 -17.67 6.56 17.13
C ILE A 341 -17.06 5.17 16.87
N VAL A 342 -17.25 4.60 15.68
CA VAL A 342 -16.68 3.30 15.30
C VAL A 342 -15.15 3.33 15.35
N ILE A 343 -14.51 4.30 14.68
CA ILE A 343 -13.04 4.40 14.60
C ILE A 343 -12.41 4.48 16.00
N TYR A 344 -12.84 5.45 16.81
CA TYR A 344 -12.20 5.67 18.11
C TYR A 344 -12.57 4.61 19.14
N ASN A 345 -13.74 3.97 19.04
CA ASN A 345 -14.06 2.81 19.88
C ASN A 345 -13.12 1.63 19.61
N ILE A 346 -12.88 1.33 18.33
CA ILE A 346 -11.93 0.27 17.93
C ILE A 346 -10.54 0.61 18.46
N LEU A 347 -10.02 1.81 18.17
CA LEU A 347 -8.70 2.24 18.65
C LEU A 347 -8.58 2.18 20.18
N ASN A 348 -9.59 2.64 20.91
CA ASN A 348 -9.59 2.59 22.37
C ASN A 348 -9.49 1.13 22.87
N LYS A 349 -10.29 0.22 22.32
CA LYS A 349 -10.25 -1.21 22.67
C LYS A 349 -8.89 -1.84 22.35
N LEU A 350 -8.34 -1.54 21.18
CA LEU A 350 -7.00 -1.97 20.78
C LEU A 350 -5.93 -1.52 21.77
N PHE A 351 -5.93 -0.24 22.13
CA PHE A 351 -4.91 0.34 23.00
C PHE A 351 -5.00 -0.19 24.43
N LEU A 352 -6.22 -0.32 24.94
CA LEU A 352 -6.44 -0.93 26.24
C LEU A 352 -6.01 -2.41 26.25
N SER A 353 -6.25 -3.15 25.17
CA SER A 353 -5.87 -4.57 25.08
C SER A 353 -4.36 -4.81 24.94
N ALA A 354 -3.62 -3.84 24.41
CA ALA A 354 -2.17 -3.93 24.28
C ALA A 354 -1.48 -3.99 25.66
N ASP A 355 -2.12 -3.44 26.69
CA ASP A 355 -1.76 -3.66 28.08
C ASP A 355 -2.32 -5.00 28.56
N SER A 356 -1.46 -6.02 28.57
CA SER A 356 -1.82 -7.38 28.98
C SER A 356 -2.39 -7.49 30.40
N ALA A 357 -2.15 -6.51 31.28
CA ALA A 357 -2.74 -6.51 32.62
C ALA A 357 -4.26 -6.30 32.61
N LYS A 358 -4.81 -5.73 31.53
CA LYS A 358 -6.24 -5.41 31.41
C LYS A 358 -7.11 -6.60 30.98
N ASN A 359 -6.52 -7.70 30.53
CA ASN A 359 -7.22 -8.95 30.16
C ASN A 359 -8.41 -8.74 29.20
N ILE A 360 -8.25 -7.86 28.21
CA ILE A 360 -9.30 -7.57 27.22
C ILE A 360 -9.23 -8.60 26.09
N ASP A 361 -10.34 -9.28 25.83
CA ASP A 361 -10.50 -10.16 24.67
C ASP A 361 -11.01 -9.36 23.46
N LEU A 362 -10.09 -8.98 22.58
CA LEU A 362 -10.41 -8.24 21.36
C LEU A 362 -11.37 -8.98 20.44
N THR A 363 -11.29 -10.31 20.38
CA THR A 363 -12.13 -11.16 19.53
C THR A 363 -13.60 -10.96 19.92
N LYS A 364 -13.87 -11.03 21.22
CA LYS A 364 -15.21 -10.83 21.78
C LYS A 364 -15.67 -9.39 21.70
N GLU A 365 -14.79 -8.45 22.02
CA GLU A 365 -15.12 -7.02 22.10
C GLU A 365 -15.36 -6.36 20.74
N LEU A 366 -14.70 -6.85 19.67
CA LEU A 366 -14.80 -6.31 18.32
C LEU A 366 -15.54 -7.27 17.36
N GLY A 367 -15.86 -8.48 17.82
CA GLY A 367 -16.49 -9.52 17.01
C GLY A 367 -15.60 -10.07 15.89
N ILE A 368 -14.30 -9.78 15.86
CA ILE A 368 -13.37 -10.20 14.80
C ILE A 368 -12.97 -11.68 14.95
N PRO A 369 -12.40 -12.32 13.90
CA PRO A 369 -11.80 -13.66 14.04
C PRO A 369 -10.73 -13.70 15.15
N PRO A 370 -10.49 -14.87 15.77
CA PRO A 370 -9.53 -14.98 16.86
C PRO A 370 -8.14 -14.51 16.44
N VAL A 371 -7.55 -13.59 17.21
CA VAL A 371 -6.19 -13.07 16.97
C VAL A 371 -5.15 -13.70 17.89
N TYR A 372 -5.59 -14.41 18.94
CA TYR A 372 -4.75 -15.01 19.97
C TYR A 372 -4.41 -16.47 19.69
N ASN A 373 -5.25 -17.20 18.96
CA ASN A 373 -5.06 -18.63 18.74
C ASN A 373 -5.33 -19.06 17.30
N VAL A 374 -4.56 -20.04 16.85
CA VAL A 374 -4.73 -20.75 15.57
C VAL A 374 -4.97 -22.23 15.91
N PRO A 375 -6.19 -22.75 15.76
CA PRO A 375 -6.47 -24.16 15.98
C PRO A 375 -5.64 -25.06 15.05
N PHE A 376 -5.20 -26.23 15.52
CA PHE A 376 -4.45 -27.16 14.66
C PHE A 376 -5.26 -27.59 13.44
N SER A 377 -6.56 -27.80 13.61
CA SER A 377 -7.48 -28.20 12.55
C SER A 377 -7.61 -27.16 11.41
N SER A 378 -7.39 -25.87 11.69
CA SER A 378 -7.40 -24.85 10.63
C SER A 378 -6.10 -24.81 9.83
N LEU A 379 -5.07 -25.52 10.27
CA LEU A 379 -3.78 -25.64 9.60
C LEU A 379 -3.66 -26.90 8.74
N THR A 380 -4.51 -27.90 8.97
CA THR A 380 -4.43 -29.19 8.27
C THR A 380 -5.28 -29.23 7.01
N ASN A 381 -4.76 -29.90 5.97
CA ASN A 381 -5.54 -30.27 4.80
C ASN A 381 -6.49 -31.47 5.10
N ALA A 382 -7.23 -31.94 4.09
CA ALA A 382 -8.14 -33.09 4.21
C ALA A 382 -7.45 -34.41 4.62
N LYS A 383 -6.12 -34.51 4.47
CA LYS A 383 -5.30 -35.66 4.89
C LYS A 383 -4.73 -35.48 6.30
N GLY A 384 -5.05 -34.39 7.01
CA GLY A 384 -4.48 -34.08 8.31
C GLY A 384 -3.07 -33.51 8.26
N GLU A 385 -2.57 -33.12 7.08
CA GLU A 385 -1.21 -32.60 6.90
C GLU A 385 -1.18 -31.08 7.01
N VAL A 386 -0.21 -30.55 7.76
CA VAL A 386 0.12 -29.12 7.72
C VAL A 386 1.15 -28.87 6.62
N ILE A 387 0.79 -28.02 5.65
CA ILE A 387 1.67 -27.65 4.54
C ILE A 387 2.28 -26.28 4.83
N ALA A 388 3.61 -26.23 4.90
CA ALA A 388 4.37 -25.00 5.07
C ALA A 388 5.21 -24.70 3.82
N GLN A 389 5.28 -23.43 3.46
CA GLN A 389 6.13 -22.93 2.38
C GLN A 389 7.14 -21.92 2.92
N VAL A 390 8.40 -22.10 2.55
CA VAL A 390 9.52 -21.25 2.99
C VAL A 390 10.22 -20.67 1.76
N PHE A 391 10.24 -19.34 1.70
CA PHE A 391 10.87 -18.59 0.61
C PHE A 391 12.30 -18.19 0.97
N PHE A 392 13.27 -18.68 0.21
CA PHE A 392 14.68 -18.28 0.24
C PHE A 392 15.07 -17.56 -1.05
N TYR A 393 16.13 -16.76 -0.98
CA TYR A 393 16.59 -15.93 -2.10
C TYR A 393 18.06 -16.18 -2.42
N GLY A 394 18.44 -15.92 -3.66
CA GLY A 394 19.73 -16.29 -4.23
C GLY A 394 20.94 -15.48 -3.77
N ASP A 395 20.71 -14.47 -2.94
CA ASP A 395 21.73 -13.57 -2.43
C ASP A 395 22.69 -14.28 -1.45
N LYS A 396 23.81 -13.63 -1.14
CA LYS A 396 24.86 -14.20 -0.29
C LYS A 396 24.34 -14.59 1.10
N ASP A 397 23.44 -13.79 1.69
CA ASP A 397 22.86 -14.11 2.99
C ASP A 397 21.91 -15.29 2.86
N GLY A 398 21.03 -15.28 1.84
CA GLY A 398 20.11 -16.37 1.50
C GLY A 398 20.77 -17.75 1.37
N GLN A 399 21.88 -17.83 0.62
CA GLN A 399 22.67 -19.05 0.49
C GLN A 399 23.27 -19.52 1.82
N GLY A 400 23.78 -18.59 2.63
CA GLY A 400 24.35 -18.88 3.95
C GLY A 400 23.30 -19.40 4.94
N ILE A 401 22.14 -18.74 5.03
CA ILE A 401 21.09 -19.12 5.99
C ILE A 401 20.41 -20.45 5.64
N PHE A 402 20.38 -20.84 4.36
CA PHE A 402 19.75 -22.08 3.91
C PHE A 402 20.45 -23.33 4.46
N THR A 403 21.78 -23.29 4.57
CA THR A 403 22.55 -24.38 5.20
C THR A 403 22.17 -24.51 6.68
N GLY A 404 22.11 -23.39 7.40
CA GLY A 404 21.68 -23.36 8.80
C GLY A 404 20.24 -23.83 9.01
N PHE A 405 19.35 -23.54 8.05
CA PHE A 405 17.97 -24.00 8.05
C PHE A 405 17.86 -25.52 7.91
N GLN A 406 18.56 -26.13 6.95
CA GLN A 406 18.56 -27.59 6.79
C GLN A 406 19.05 -28.31 8.05
N ASN A 407 20.09 -27.77 8.71
CA ASN A 407 20.65 -28.35 9.92
C ASN A 407 19.68 -28.37 11.12
N MET A 408 18.59 -27.59 11.08
CA MET A 408 17.54 -27.65 12.11
C MET A 408 16.76 -28.97 12.08
N PHE A 409 16.77 -29.68 10.94
CA PHE A 409 15.98 -30.89 10.70
C PHE A 409 16.84 -32.15 10.62
N ALA A 410 18.07 -32.12 11.15
CA ALA A 410 19.01 -33.24 11.12
C ALA A 410 18.69 -34.36 12.15
N GLY A 411 17.73 -34.16 13.05
CA GLY A 411 17.33 -35.16 14.05
C GLY A 411 16.34 -36.20 13.53
N GLY A 412 16.18 -37.32 14.24
CA GLY A 412 15.31 -38.44 13.84
C GLY A 412 13.79 -38.19 13.89
N ASN A 413 13.36 -36.93 13.99
CA ASN A 413 11.96 -36.51 13.90
C ASN A 413 11.57 -36.05 12.48
N TRP A 414 12.56 -35.80 11.61
CA TRP A 414 12.36 -35.23 10.29
C TRP A 414 13.15 -35.99 9.22
N ALA A 415 12.62 -36.04 8.00
CA ALA A 415 13.29 -36.54 6.81
C ALA A 415 13.36 -35.44 5.77
N ILE A 416 14.50 -35.30 5.09
CA ILE A 416 14.74 -34.26 4.09
C ILE A 416 14.99 -34.92 2.73
N ASP A 417 14.12 -34.66 1.77
CA ASP A 417 14.30 -34.98 0.35
C ASP A 417 14.96 -33.82 -0.38
N ARG A 418 16.07 -34.11 -1.07
CA ARG A 418 16.89 -33.16 -1.84
C ARG A 418 16.98 -33.50 -3.33
N SER A 419 16.21 -34.48 -3.78
CA SER A 419 16.26 -35.00 -5.15
C SER A 419 15.86 -33.96 -6.19
N ASN A 420 14.95 -33.05 -5.84
CA ASN A 420 14.53 -31.97 -6.73
C ASN A 420 15.63 -30.89 -6.85
N PRO A 421 15.94 -30.38 -8.06
CA PRO A 421 16.97 -29.37 -8.24
C PRO A 421 16.59 -27.98 -7.69
N GLN A 422 15.30 -27.64 -7.65
CA GLN A 422 14.78 -26.29 -7.35
C GLN A 422 14.30 -26.12 -5.90
N TRP A 423 13.87 -27.19 -5.22
CA TRP A 423 13.44 -27.12 -3.82
C TRP A 423 13.86 -28.35 -3.02
N ILE A 424 13.70 -28.26 -1.70
CA ILE A 424 13.77 -29.42 -0.80
C ILE A 424 12.40 -29.64 -0.15
N THR A 425 12.15 -30.88 0.25
CA THR A 425 10.93 -31.23 0.99
C THR A 425 11.33 -31.85 2.32
N ILE A 426 10.83 -31.28 3.42
CA ILE A 426 11.08 -31.76 4.77
C ILE A 426 9.78 -32.30 5.34
N LYS A 427 9.77 -33.56 5.76
CA LYS A 427 8.58 -34.24 6.29
C LYS A 427 8.82 -34.70 7.72
N SER A 428 7.84 -34.52 8.59
CA SER A 428 7.88 -35.16 9.90
C SER A 428 7.80 -36.69 9.73
N VAL A 429 8.63 -37.42 10.47
CA VAL A 429 8.57 -38.89 10.56
C VAL A 429 7.93 -39.38 11.86
N LYS A 430 7.74 -38.48 12.83
CA LYS A 430 7.11 -38.76 14.12
C LYS A 430 6.12 -37.65 14.48
N GLY A 431 4.96 -38.03 15.01
CA GLY A 431 3.89 -37.10 15.40
C GLY A 431 2.95 -36.79 14.24
N SER A 432 2.30 -35.64 14.29
CA SER A 432 1.39 -35.18 13.23
C SER A 432 2.14 -34.91 11.92
N PRO A 433 1.50 -35.12 10.76
CA PRO A 433 2.12 -34.89 9.46
C PRO A 433 2.33 -33.39 9.21
N VAL A 434 3.60 -33.00 9.07
CA VAL A 434 4.01 -31.64 8.69
C VAL A 434 4.94 -31.77 7.49
N VAL A 435 4.62 -31.06 6.41
CA VAL A 435 5.39 -31.03 5.17
C VAL A 435 5.82 -29.60 4.88
N ILE A 436 7.14 -29.37 4.88
CA ILE A 436 7.74 -28.08 4.60
C ILE A 436 8.37 -28.14 3.21
N TYR A 437 7.91 -27.26 2.33
CA TYR A 437 8.51 -27.02 1.03
C TYR A 437 9.36 -25.76 1.11
N ALA A 438 10.65 -25.86 0.78
CA ALA A 438 11.55 -24.73 0.79
C ALA A 438 12.29 -24.66 -0.56
N ASN A 439 12.12 -23.57 -1.31
CA ASN A 439 12.89 -23.38 -2.52
C ASN A 439 14.39 -23.24 -2.17
N LYS A 440 15.25 -23.69 -3.06
CA LYS A 440 16.69 -23.48 -2.91
C LYS A 440 17.04 -22.03 -3.27
N PRO A 441 18.00 -21.40 -2.57
CA PRO A 441 18.51 -20.08 -2.91
C PRO A 441 19.44 -20.17 -4.14
N LEU A 442 18.87 -20.42 -5.31
CA LEU A 442 19.60 -20.43 -6.59
C LEU A 442 20.03 -19.01 -6.98
N PRO A 443 21.04 -18.79 -7.82
CA PRO A 443 21.59 -17.46 -8.11
C PRO A 443 20.54 -16.41 -8.53
N GLU A 444 20.48 -15.30 -7.79
CA GLU A 444 19.54 -14.19 -8.05
C GLU A 444 19.94 -13.40 -9.30
N GLU A 445 21.23 -13.35 -9.63
CA GLU A 445 21.78 -12.57 -10.75
C GLU A 445 21.31 -13.09 -12.12
N THR A 446 20.87 -14.36 -12.14
CA THR A 446 20.31 -15.03 -13.32
C THR A 446 18.81 -15.26 -13.21
N GLY A 447 18.19 -14.81 -12.11
CA GLY A 447 16.78 -15.01 -11.78
C GLY A 447 16.39 -16.47 -11.55
N GLU A 448 17.33 -17.33 -11.14
CA GLU A 448 17.06 -18.76 -10.93
C GLU A 448 16.31 -19.04 -9.63
N ASP A 449 16.48 -18.20 -8.59
CA ASP A 449 15.69 -18.29 -7.37
C ASP A 449 14.20 -18.02 -7.61
N ASP A 450 13.87 -16.96 -8.35
CA ASP A 450 12.49 -16.61 -8.70
C ASP A 450 11.84 -17.73 -9.53
N LYS A 451 12.56 -18.30 -10.51
CA LYS A 451 12.10 -19.49 -11.24
C LYS A 451 11.88 -20.69 -10.34
N ALA A 452 12.71 -20.90 -9.33
CA ALA A 452 12.54 -21.98 -8.36
C ALA A 452 11.32 -21.76 -7.45
N GLN A 453 11.02 -20.51 -7.08
CA GLN A 453 9.83 -20.13 -6.33
C GLN A 453 8.56 -20.38 -7.17
N GLN A 454 8.52 -19.89 -8.41
CA GLN A 454 7.40 -20.12 -9.33
C GLN A 454 7.17 -21.61 -9.60
N ALA A 455 8.23 -22.38 -9.87
CA ALA A 455 8.11 -23.81 -10.11
C ALA A 455 7.57 -24.58 -8.89
N LEU A 456 7.93 -24.12 -7.68
CA LEU A 456 7.39 -24.68 -6.45
C LEU A 456 5.90 -24.34 -6.28
N ASP A 457 5.48 -23.11 -6.56
CA ASP A 457 4.07 -22.71 -6.52
C ASP A 457 3.23 -23.52 -7.52
N GLU A 458 3.69 -23.66 -8.75
CA GLU A 458 3.06 -24.48 -9.78
C GLU A 458 2.91 -25.94 -9.33
N TYR A 459 3.96 -26.49 -8.70
CA TYR A 459 3.93 -27.84 -8.14
C TYR A 459 2.87 -27.95 -7.03
N LEU A 460 2.84 -27.01 -6.09
CA LEU A 460 1.87 -27.01 -4.98
C LEU A 460 0.43 -26.93 -5.52
N GLN A 461 0.18 -26.01 -6.46
CA GLN A 461 -1.12 -25.84 -7.11
C GLN A 461 -1.55 -27.10 -7.86
N LYS A 462 -0.68 -27.67 -8.71
CA LYS A 462 -0.98 -28.88 -9.49
C LYS A 462 -1.31 -30.08 -8.61
N ASN A 463 -0.73 -30.15 -7.42
CA ASN A 463 -0.97 -31.23 -6.46
C ASN A 463 -2.07 -30.89 -5.43
N SER A 464 -2.76 -29.76 -5.58
CA SER A 464 -3.78 -29.28 -4.64
C SER A 464 -3.27 -29.21 -3.19
N LEU A 465 -1.98 -28.85 -3.03
CA LEU A 465 -1.35 -28.61 -1.76
C LEU A 465 -1.46 -27.11 -1.46
N GLN A 466 -2.27 -26.76 -0.46
CA GLN A 466 -2.50 -25.37 -0.07
C GLN A 466 -1.69 -25.07 1.19
N PRO A 467 -0.61 -24.28 1.12
CA PRO A 467 0.13 -23.85 2.29
C PRO A 467 -0.77 -23.11 3.30
N THR A 468 -0.69 -23.52 4.56
CA THR A 468 -1.32 -22.81 5.69
C THR A 468 -0.30 -22.06 6.54
N VAL A 469 0.99 -22.29 6.30
CA VAL A 469 2.10 -21.58 6.92
C VAL A 469 3.02 -21.03 5.83
N THR A 470 3.23 -19.72 5.81
CA THR A 470 4.14 -19.03 4.90
C THR A 470 5.27 -18.39 5.70
N ILE A 471 6.50 -18.59 5.24
CA ILE A 471 7.70 -18.07 5.88
C ILE A 471 8.56 -17.35 4.85
N HIS A 472 8.86 -16.09 5.14
CA HIS A 472 9.82 -15.30 4.38
C HIS A 472 11.22 -15.37 5.01
N ARG A 473 12.22 -15.83 4.24
CA ARG A 473 13.64 -15.86 4.60
C ARG A 473 14.49 -15.09 3.59
N GLY A 474 14.09 -13.85 3.34
CA GLY A 474 14.86 -12.90 2.56
C GLY A 474 15.08 -11.59 3.31
N HIS A 475 15.75 -10.67 2.63
CA HIS A 475 15.72 -9.27 2.97
C HIS A 475 14.38 -8.63 2.60
N SER A 476 14.12 -7.43 3.14
CA SER A 476 12.82 -6.75 3.00
C SER A 476 12.41 -6.42 1.57
N TYR A 477 13.36 -6.26 0.65
CA TYR A 477 13.07 -5.97 -0.76
C TYR A 477 12.45 -7.15 -1.50
N PHE A 478 12.67 -8.37 -1.01
CA PHE A 478 12.05 -9.57 -1.54
C PHE A 478 10.65 -9.84 -0.97
N ALA A 479 10.27 -9.12 0.08
CA ALA A 479 9.05 -9.41 0.82
C ALA A 479 7.79 -9.26 -0.04
N ASN A 480 7.75 -8.26 -0.95
CA ASN A 480 6.66 -8.14 -1.93
C ASN A 480 6.58 -9.33 -2.88
N SER A 481 7.71 -9.89 -3.32
CA SER A 481 7.72 -11.12 -4.12
C SER A 481 7.19 -12.32 -3.34
N THR A 482 7.55 -12.46 -2.06
CA THR A 482 6.91 -13.48 -1.20
C THR A 482 5.41 -13.27 -1.10
N ILE A 483 4.93 -12.04 -0.95
CA ILE A 483 3.49 -11.73 -0.83
C ILE A 483 2.74 -12.00 -2.14
N SER A 484 3.38 -11.82 -3.31
CA SER A 484 2.74 -12.18 -4.59
C SER A 484 2.54 -13.69 -4.71
N TYR A 485 3.50 -14.48 -4.24
CA TYR A 485 3.52 -15.94 -4.34
C TYR A 485 2.81 -16.67 -3.21
N MET A 486 2.69 -16.07 -2.02
CA MET A 486 2.07 -16.74 -0.88
C MET A 486 0.63 -17.17 -1.15
N ALA A 487 0.23 -18.32 -0.62
CA ALA A 487 -1.11 -18.85 -0.80
C ALA A 487 -2.15 -18.02 -0.02
N PRO A 488 -3.34 -17.75 -0.58
CA PRO A 488 -4.46 -17.12 0.14
C PRO A 488 -4.92 -17.92 1.37
N SER A 489 -4.63 -19.22 1.41
CA SER A 489 -4.91 -20.11 2.55
C SER A 489 -3.95 -19.93 3.74
N SER A 490 -2.93 -19.09 3.62
CA SER A 490 -1.91 -18.90 4.67
C SER A 490 -2.55 -18.37 5.95
N ARG A 491 -2.54 -19.16 7.03
CA ARG A 491 -3.03 -18.78 8.35
C ARG A 491 -1.95 -18.24 9.26
N ILE A 492 -0.71 -18.69 9.10
CA ILE A 492 0.46 -18.19 9.83
C ILE A 492 1.46 -17.63 8.82
N VAL A 493 1.81 -16.36 8.96
CA VAL A 493 2.75 -15.67 8.06
C VAL A 493 3.89 -15.09 8.88
N PHE A 494 5.10 -15.58 8.65
CA PHE A 494 6.30 -15.09 9.33
C PHE A 494 7.15 -14.25 8.38
N MET A 495 7.16 -12.93 8.61
CA MET A 495 7.98 -11.95 7.91
C MET A 495 9.25 -11.67 8.71
N GLY A 496 10.21 -12.58 8.60
CA GLY A 496 11.51 -12.51 9.28
C GLY A 496 12.52 -11.54 8.66
N SER A 497 12.06 -10.62 7.82
CA SER A 497 12.85 -9.56 7.17
C SER A 497 12.68 -8.22 7.86
N CYS A 498 13.58 -7.29 7.55
CA CYS A 498 13.49 -5.92 8.06
C CYS A 498 12.16 -5.26 7.67
N GLY A 499 11.57 -4.46 8.56
CA GLY A 499 10.36 -3.68 8.24
C GLY A 499 9.13 -4.49 7.80
N GLY A 500 9.09 -5.81 8.04
CA GLY A 500 7.96 -6.66 7.65
C GLY A 500 6.61 -6.21 8.23
N PHE A 501 6.66 -5.40 9.30
CA PHE A 501 5.50 -4.77 9.92
C PHE A 501 4.76 -3.83 8.95
N HIS A 502 5.48 -3.17 8.04
CA HIS A 502 4.87 -2.27 7.05
C HIS A 502 4.12 -3.00 5.92
N LEU A 503 4.24 -4.33 5.84
CA LEU A 503 3.64 -5.15 4.79
C LEU A 503 2.39 -5.89 5.27
N ILE A 504 1.95 -5.61 6.50
CA ILE A 504 0.79 -6.26 7.12
C ILE A 504 -0.46 -6.08 6.25
N ASP A 505 -0.71 -4.86 5.75
CA ASP A 505 -1.86 -4.57 4.90
C ASP A 505 -1.83 -5.39 3.60
N SER A 506 -0.68 -5.43 2.91
CA SER A 506 -0.48 -6.23 1.70
C SER A 506 -0.69 -7.72 1.94
N ILE A 507 -0.26 -8.24 3.09
CA ILE A 507 -0.47 -9.64 3.47
C ILE A 507 -1.96 -9.91 3.72
N LEU A 508 -2.66 -9.01 4.42
CA LEU A 508 -4.09 -9.16 4.72
C LEU A 508 -4.96 -9.09 3.46
N HIS A 509 -4.56 -8.32 2.44
CA HIS A 509 -5.22 -8.34 1.13
C HIS A 509 -5.11 -9.71 0.44
N LYS A 510 -4.02 -10.46 0.70
CA LYS A 510 -3.80 -11.79 0.12
C LYS A 510 -4.42 -12.90 0.96
N SER A 511 -4.31 -12.80 2.28
CA SER A 511 -4.90 -13.73 3.25
C SER A 511 -5.46 -12.94 4.43
N GLU A 512 -6.77 -12.73 4.41
CA GLU A 512 -7.47 -11.92 5.40
C GLU A 512 -7.30 -12.47 6.82
N ASP A 513 -7.29 -13.78 6.97
CA ASP A 513 -7.19 -14.45 8.28
C ASP A 513 -5.75 -14.75 8.72
N ALA A 514 -4.75 -14.17 8.05
CA ALA A 514 -3.37 -14.38 8.42
C ALA A 514 -3.05 -13.85 9.83
N HIS A 515 -2.43 -14.69 10.64
CA HIS A 515 -1.71 -14.31 11.85
C HIS A 515 -0.27 -13.97 11.47
N ILE A 516 0.03 -12.67 11.46
CA ILE A 516 1.28 -12.13 10.94
C ILE A 516 2.26 -11.92 12.08
N ILE A 517 3.47 -12.45 11.93
CA ILE A 517 4.61 -12.20 12.82
C ILE A 517 5.62 -11.43 12.00
N ALA A 518 5.97 -10.24 12.45
CA ALA A 518 6.83 -9.36 11.68
C ALA A 518 7.87 -8.65 12.56
N SER A 519 9.02 -8.34 11.99
CA SER A 519 10.02 -7.49 12.65
C SER A 519 9.86 -6.02 12.24
N LYS A 520 9.98 -5.10 13.20
CA LYS A 520 10.03 -3.64 12.98
C LYS A 520 11.34 -3.22 12.32
N GLN A 521 12.45 -3.70 12.90
CA GLN A 521 13.79 -3.29 12.51
C GLN A 521 14.53 -4.37 11.73
N ILE A 522 15.42 -5.12 12.36
CA ILE A 522 16.27 -6.10 11.68
C ILE A 522 15.82 -7.52 11.99
N GLY A 523 15.54 -8.28 10.95
CA GLY A 523 15.32 -9.71 11.02
C GLY A 523 16.59 -10.48 11.39
N LYS A 524 16.85 -10.73 12.68
CA LYS A 524 18.06 -11.47 13.10
C LYS A 524 17.90 -12.98 12.98
N THR A 525 18.84 -13.66 12.33
CA THR A 525 18.90 -15.14 12.27
C THR A 525 18.86 -15.80 13.65
N ALA A 526 19.48 -15.18 14.66
CA ALA A 526 19.46 -15.64 16.04
C ALA A 526 18.06 -15.64 16.69
N ILE A 527 17.11 -14.89 16.14
CA ILE A 527 15.71 -14.84 16.57
C ILE A 527 14.83 -15.70 15.66
N ASN A 528 15.03 -15.57 14.34
CA ASN A 528 14.32 -16.34 13.31
C ASN A 528 14.46 -17.86 13.53
N LYS A 529 15.67 -18.36 13.79
CA LYS A 529 15.92 -19.80 13.95
C LYS A 529 15.15 -20.41 15.14
N PRO A 530 15.23 -19.88 16.37
CA PRO A 530 14.40 -20.37 17.48
C PRO A 530 12.90 -20.33 17.22
N PHE A 531 12.39 -19.31 16.51
CA PHE A 531 10.98 -19.24 16.13
C PHE A 531 10.56 -20.45 15.31
N PHE A 532 11.32 -20.76 14.25
CA PHE A 532 11.01 -21.90 13.38
C PHE A 532 11.08 -23.23 14.10
N GLN A 533 12.11 -23.44 14.93
CA GLN A 533 12.23 -24.66 15.71
C GLN A 533 11.03 -24.84 16.65
N LEU A 534 10.60 -23.76 17.30
CA LEU A 534 9.43 -23.78 18.17
C LEU A 534 8.14 -24.05 17.39
N LEU A 535 7.90 -23.32 16.30
CA LEU A 535 6.70 -23.48 15.47
C LEU A 535 6.60 -24.89 14.91
N THR A 536 7.64 -25.38 14.24
CA THR A 536 7.63 -26.70 13.59
C THR A 536 7.47 -27.84 14.59
N GLU A 537 8.07 -27.75 15.78
CA GLU A 537 7.87 -28.77 16.82
C GLU A 537 6.47 -28.70 17.46
N LYS A 538 5.86 -27.52 17.64
CA LYS A 538 4.47 -27.41 18.10
C LYS A 538 3.52 -28.07 17.10
N LEU A 539 3.67 -27.77 15.81
CA LEU A 539 2.87 -28.35 14.73
C LEU A 539 3.06 -29.87 14.63
N ARG A 540 4.32 -30.35 14.71
CA ARG A 540 4.64 -31.78 14.69
C ARG A 540 4.02 -32.55 15.87
N ASN A 541 3.89 -31.90 17.03
CA ASN A 541 3.22 -32.49 18.19
C ASN A 541 1.67 -32.39 18.12
N GLY A 542 1.11 -31.92 17.01
CA GLY A 542 -0.34 -31.79 16.81
C GLY A 542 -0.97 -30.63 17.55
N ASN A 543 -0.18 -29.66 18.02
CA ASN A 543 -0.67 -28.53 18.76
C ASN A 543 -1.09 -27.40 17.82
N GLY A 544 -2.20 -26.75 18.14
CA GLY A 544 -2.48 -25.40 17.63
C GLY A 544 -1.48 -24.40 18.22
N ILE A 545 -1.60 -23.15 17.80
CA ILE A 545 -0.78 -22.06 18.32
C ILE A 545 -1.65 -21.17 19.20
N ASP A 546 -1.24 -21.01 20.46
CA ASP A 546 -1.72 -19.93 21.33
C ASP A 546 -0.56 -18.93 21.47
N TRP A 547 -0.75 -17.73 20.92
CA TRP A 547 0.33 -16.79 20.69
C TRP A 547 0.94 -16.26 21.98
N ILE A 548 0.18 -16.09 23.06
CA ILE A 548 0.70 -15.57 24.33
C ILE A 548 1.72 -16.55 24.97
N PRO A 549 1.37 -17.82 25.25
CA PRO A 549 2.32 -18.79 25.78
C PRO A 549 3.40 -19.13 24.75
N PHE A 550 3.08 -19.17 23.45
CA PHE A 550 4.08 -19.34 22.40
C PHE A 550 5.14 -18.23 22.47
N TRP A 551 4.74 -16.96 22.58
CA TRP A 551 5.65 -15.82 22.61
C TRP A 551 6.52 -15.81 23.86
N LYS A 552 5.96 -16.22 25.01
CA LYS A 552 6.73 -16.38 26.25
C LYS A 552 7.82 -17.43 26.13
N GLU A 553 7.51 -18.59 25.54
CA GLU A 553 8.49 -19.64 25.25
C GLU A 553 9.49 -19.21 24.17
N PHE A 554 9.03 -18.47 23.17
CA PHE A 554 9.89 -17.93 22.12
C PHE A 554 10.91 -16.94 22.70
N LYS A 555 10.47 -16.01 23.54
CA LYS A 555 11.34 -15.03 24.21
C LYS A 555 12.42 -15.69 25.06
N SER A 556 12.11 -16.78 25.75
CA SER A 556 13.12 -17.50 26.54
C SER A 556 14.16 -18.23 25.66
N LYS A 557 13.75 -18.73 24.50
CA LYS A 557 14.64 -19.40 23.53
C LYS A 557 15.45 -18.44 22.65
N ALA A 558 14.95 -17.23 22.43
CA ALA A 558 15.56 -16.18 21.62
C ALA A 558 15.95 -14.97 22.47
N SER A 559 16.58 -15.21 23.63
CA SER A 559 17.03 -14.17 24.56
C SER A 559 18.26 -13.43 24.04
N VAL A 560 18.08 -12.70 22.94
CA VAL A 560 19.09 -11.88 22.27
C VAL A 560 18.54 -10.47 22.04
N GLU A 561 19.45 -9.49 22.01
CA GLU A 561 19.09 -8.11 21.70
C GLU A 561 18.38 -8.02 20.33
N GLY A 562 17.33 -7.20 20.24
CA GLY A 562 16.49 -7.04 19.04
C GLY A 562 15.25 -7.96 19.01
N PHE A 563 15.03 -8.80 20.02
CA PHE A 563 13.77 -9.56 20.14
C PHE A 563 12.54 -8.64 20.24
N GLU A 564 12.67 -7.51 20.93
CA GLU A 564 11.58 -6.54 21.12
C GLU A 564 11.13 -5.87 19.82
N ASP A 565 11.89 -6.01 18.72
CA ASP A 565 11.49 -5.56 17.40
C ASP A 565 10.47 -6.51 16.74
N TYR A 566 10.34 -7.74 17.21
CA TYR A 566 9.37 -8.69 16.68
C TYR A 566 8.00 -8.45 17.31
N ILE A 567 6.98 -8.37 16.47
CA ILE A 567 5.60 -8.10 16.87
C ILE A 567 4.77 -9.37 16.66
N PRO A 568 4.16 -9.90 17.73
CA PRO A 568 3.25 -11.03 17.62
C PRO A 568 1.91 -10.60 17.00
N PRO A 569 1.11 -11.56 16.49
CA PRO A 569 -0.13 -11.24 15.77
C PRO A 569 -1.13 -10.42 16.59
N TYR A 570 -1.25 -10.70 17.89
CA TYR A 570 -2.15 -9.99 18.81
C TYR A 570 -1.68 -8.57 19.19
N LYS A 571 -0.47 -8.16 18.77
CA LYS A 571 0.04 -6.79 18.92
C LYS A 571 0.09 -6.01 17.60
N ASN A 572 -0.37 -6.59 16.48
CA ASN A 572 -0.48 -5.88 15.20
C ASN A 572 -1.75 -5.04 15.14
N LEU A 573 -1.76 -3.91 15.85
CA LEU A 573 -2.99 -3.14 16.07
C LEU A 573 -3.60 -2.61 14.76
N GLY A 574 -2.80 -2.23 13.74
CA GLY A 574 -3.31 -1.83 12.42
C GLY A 574 -4.07 -2.94 11.69
N ALA A 575 -3.55 -4.17 11.72
CA ALA A 575 -4.23 -5.36 11.17
C ALA A 575 -5.61 -5.55 11.79
N ILE A 576 -5.66 -5.48 13.12
CA ILE A 576 -6.86 -5.71 13.90
C ILE A 576 -7.84 -4.56 13.70
N PHE A 577 -7.35 -3.33 13.56
CA PHE A 577 -8.16 -2.15 13.24
C PHE A 577 -8.90 -2.31 11.91
N ILE A 578 -8.21 -2.71 10.84
CA ILE A 578 -8.83 -2.91 9.51
C ILE A 578 -9.95 -3.95 9.60
N LYS A 579 -9.66 -5.13 10.19
CA LYS A 579 -10.64 -6.22 10.36
C LYS A 579 -11.87 -5.77 11.15
N ALA A 580 -11.64 -5.09 12.28
CA ALA A 580 -12.72 -4.62 13.14
C ALA A 580 -13.56 -3.52 12.46
N TYR A 581 -12.92 -2.64 11.68
CA TYR A 581 -13.61 -1.57 10.98
C TYR A 581 -14.52 -2.10 9.87
N ARG A 582 -13.99 -2.95 8.97
CA ARG A 582 -14.77 -3.57 7.87
C ARG A 582 -16.01 -4.27 8.43
N LYS A 583 -15.83 -5.08 9.47
CA LYS A 583 -16.92 -5.75 10.18
C LYS A 583 -17.93 -4.79 10.80
N SER A 584 -17.48 -3.72 11.44
CA SER A 584 -18.39 -2.75 12.11
C SER A 584 -19.21 -1.92 11.12
N MET A 585 -18.69 -1.71 9.91
CA MET A 585 -19.34 -0.90 8.87
C MET A 585 -20.22 -1.73 7.92
N GLY A 586 -20.23 -3.06 8.05
CA GLY A 586 -21.02 -3.94 7.19
C GLY A 586 -20.45 -4.07 5.78
N GLU A 587 -19.14 -3.85 5.62
CA GLU A 587 -18.40 -4.20 4.40
C GLU A 587 -18.13 -5.71 4.41
N ASP A 588 -19.18 -6.52 4.23
CA ASP A 588 -19.05 -7.96 4.00
C ASP A 588 -18.79 -8.22 2.49
N GLU A 589 -17.69 -8.93 2.19
CA GLU A 589 -17.45 -9.87 1.07
C GLU A 589 -18.10 -9.64 -0.32
N SER A 590 -18.27 -8.41 -0.79
CA SER A 590 -18.57 -8.16 -2.21
C SER A 590 -17.79 -6.97 -2.75
N ASP A 591 -16.57 -7.25 -3.22
CA ASP A 591 -16.01 -6.76 -4.48
C ASP A 591 -14.58 -7.31 -4.60
N GLY A 592 -14.48 -8.44 -5.30
CA GLY A 592 -13.21 -9.06 -5.69
C GLY A 592 -12.57 -8.43 -6.92
#